data_AF-A0A938KQB9-F1
#
_entry.id   AF-A0A938KQB9-F1
#
_cell.length_a   1.000
_cell.length_b   1.000
_cell.length_c   1.000
_cell.angle_alpha   90.00
_cell.angle_beta   90.00
_cell.angle_gamma   90.00
#
_symmetry.space_group_name_H-M   'P 1'
#
loop_
_entity.id
_entity.type
_entity.pdbx_description
1 polymer ?
#
loop_
_entity_poly.entity_id
_entity_poly.type
_entity_poly.pdbx_seq_one_letter_code
_entity_poly.pdbx_strand_id
1 'polypeptide(L)'
;MKLQDLTIDQFQRIAALEFSPALNDADKRVGVVAIVEGVEVAIVRDMPAKSLTKRYKAIVKEWNELPALAYKRKFKAGGKWWIPTVFTDELTAGQLIDLMDMNTTDERQLVQNLHRIMATLCREAGWFGWFPKKYDGSAHAERAELLKTHAKVGDVWGVVSFFLLSSESYLQILSDYSKHLTKMAQSL
;
A
#
# COMPACT_ATOMS: atom_id res chain seq x y z
N MET A 1 -11.85 14.57 7.19
CA MET A 1 -10.52 14.24 6.59
C MET A 1 -10.70 13.51 5.26
N LYS A 2 -9.83 13.63 4.24
CA LYS A 2 -9.96 12.80 3.03
C LYS A 2 -9.29 11.44 3.22
N LEU A 3 -9.74 10.42 2.49
CA LEU A 3 -9.15 9.08 2.48
C LEU A 3 -7.65 9.11 2.16
N GLN A 4 -7.24 10.00 1.25
CA GLN A 4 -5.84 10.17 0.85
C GLN A 4 -4.94 10.71 1.97
N ASP A 5 -5.52 11.41 2.96
CA ASP A 5 -4.80 11.99 4.10
C ASP A 5 -4.63 10.98 5.26
N LEU A 6 -5.24 9.81 5.13
CA LEU A 6 -5.12 8.73 6.12
C LEU A 6 -3.73 8.12 6.08
N THR A 7 -3.29 7.67 7.25
CA THR A 7 -2.14 6.78 7.34
C THR A 7 -2.45 5.43 6.69
N ILE A 8 -1.42 4.69 6.30
CA ILE A 8 -1.59 3.30 5.84
C ILE A 8 -2.30 2.47 6.91
N ASP A 9 -1.97 2.63 8.20
CA ASP A 9 -2.64 1.91 9.30
C ASP A 9 -4.16 2.13 9.30
N GLN A 10 -4.60 3.39 9.25
CA GLN A 10 -6.01 3.74 9.21
C GLN A 10 -6.70 3.13 7.98
N PHE A 11 -6.05 3.17 6.82
CA PHE A 11 -6.58 2.58 5.60
C PHE A 11 -6.68 1.06 5.67
N GLN A 12 -5.69 0.38 6.24
CA GLN A 12 -5.71 -1.06 6.47
C GLN A 12 -6.83 -1.49 7.42
N ARG A 13 -7.11 -0.68 8.44
CA ARG A 13 -8.25 -0.89 9.35
C ARG A 13 -9.59 -0.72 8.63
N ILE A 14 -9.73 0.27 7.76
CA ILE A 14 -10.93 0.43 6.90
C ILE A 14 -11.11 -0.81 6.04
N ALA A 15 -10.07 -1.25 5.34
CA ALA A 15 -10.10 -2.45 4.50
C ALA A 15 -10.50 -3.69 5.30
N ALA A 16 -9.96 -3.86 6.50
CA ALA A 16 -10.29 -4.98 7.38
C ALA A 16 -11.78 -5.01 7.76
N LEU A 17 -12.42 -3.84 7.95
CA LEU A 17 -13.86 -3.74 8.19
C LEU A 17 -14.66 -4.08 6.93
N GLU A 18 -14.31 -3.47 5.79
CA GLU A 18 -15.01 -3.65 4.52
C GLU A 18 -15.00 -5.12 4.07
N PHE A 19 -13.86 -5.78 4.18
CA PHE A 19 -13.68 -7.19 3.83
C PHE A 19 -14.08 -8.17 4.93
N SER A 20 -14.58 -7.70 6.07
CA SER A 20 -15.04 -8.59 7.14
C SER A 20 -16.38 -9.25 6.76
N PRO A 21 -16.47 -10.59 6.75
CA PRO A 21 -17.74 -11.30 6.58
C PRO A 21 -18.59 -11.28 7.86
N ALA A 22 -17.99 -10.95 9.02
CA ALA A 22 -18.66 -10.97 10.31
C ALA A 22 -19.46 -9.70 10.62
N LEU A 23 -19.25 -8.62 9.84
CA LEU A 23 -19.91 -7.33 10.04
C LEU A 23 -21.00 -7.11 9.00
N ASN A 24 -22.13 -6.56 9.42
CA ASN A 24 -23.17 -6.08 8.51
C ASN A 24 -22.81 -4.71 7.93
N ASP A 25 -23.53 -4.30 6.88
CA ASP A 25 -23.28 -3.04 6.18
C ASP A 25 -23.41 -1.80 7.08
N ALA A 26 -24.29 -1.83 8.08
CA ALA A 26 -24.48 -0.69 8.98
C ALA A 26 -23.26 -0.52 9.90
N ASP A 27 -22.78 -1.61 10.50
CA ASP A 27 -21.60 -1.61 11.36
C ASP A 27 -20.32 -1.24 10.58
N LYS A 28 -20.19 -1.71 9.34
CA LYS A 28 -19.11 -1.29 8.43
C LYS A 28 -19.11 0.22 8.23
N ARG A 29 -20.25 0.81 7.85
CA ARG A 29 -20.38 2.26 7.61
C ARG A 29 -19.98 3.08 8.82
N VAL A 30 -20.46 2.69 10.00
CA VAL A 30 -20.14 3.39 11.26
C VAL A 30 -18.63 3.30 11.53
N GLY A 31 -18.05 2.09 11.43
CA GLY A 31 -16.63 1.88 11.68
C GLY A 31 -15.72 2.63 10.70
N VAL A 32 -16.05 2.63 9.41
CA VAL A 32 -15.31 3.38 8.39
C VAL A 32 -15.36 4.87 8.65
N VAL A 33 -16.54 5.45 8.92
CA VAL A 33 -16.66 6.88 9.22
C VAL A 33 -15.92 7.24 10.51
N ALA A 34 -15.95 6.40 11.54
CA ALA A 34 -15.21 6.60 12.78
C ALA A 34 -13.70 6.70 12.53
N ILE A 35 -13.13 5.78 11.74
CA ILE A 35 -11.70 5.78 11.41
C ILE A 35 -11.33 7.02 10.58
N VAL A 36 -12.14 7.37 9.59
CA VAL A 36 -11.85 8.53 8.72
C VAL A 36 -12.01 9.85 9.45
N GLU A 37 -12.93 9.99 10.40
CA GLU A 37 -13.06 11.22 11.18
C GLU A 37 -12.15 11.26 12.41
N GLY A 38 -11.51 10.14 12.77
CA GLY A 38 -10.66 10.04 13.95
C GLY A 38 -11.45 10.18 15.25
N VAL A 39 -12.67 9.67 15.28
CA VAL A 39 -13.59 9.75 16.43
C VAL A 39 -14.04 8.36 16.87
N GLU A 40 -14.53 8.26 18.10
CA GLU A 40 -15.09 7.03 18.64
C GLU A 40 -16.35 6.59 17.89
N VAL A 41 -16.54 5.26 17.78
CA VAL A 41 -17.72 4.66 17.13
C VAL A 41 -19.03 5.14 17.75
N ALA A 42 -19.06 5.37 19.07
CA ALA A 42 -20.22 5.88 19.77
C ALA A 42 -20.68 7.25 19.22
N ILE A 43 -19.74 8.16 18.96
CA ILE A 43 -20.02 9.49 18.40
C ILE A 43 -20.66 9.36 17.02
N VAL A 44 -20.20 8.40 16.20
CA VAL A 44 -20.75 8.15 14.87
C VAL A 44 -22.14 7.52 14.93
N ARG A 45 -22.41 6.68 15.93
CA ARG A 45 -23.74 6.07 16.13
C ARG A 45 -24.81 7.10 16.47
N ASP A 46 -24.42 8.20 17.10
CA ASP A 46 -25.32 9.31 17.42
C ASP A 46 -25.57 10.25 16.23
N MET A 47 -24.86 10.07 15.11
CA MET A 47 -25.08 10.89 13.91
C MET A 47 -26.43 10.57 13.24
N PRO A 48 -27.10 11.57 12.65
CA PRO A 48 -28.27 11.31 11.81
C PRO A 48 -27.94 10.36 10.66
N ALA A 49 -28.78 9.34 10.44
CA ALA A 49 -28.55 8.30 9.43
C ALA A 49 -28.29 8.85 8.01
N LYS A 50 -28.94 9.97 7.66
CA LYS A 50 -28.74 10.67 6.38
C LYS A 50 -27.32 11.24 6.27
N SER A 51 -26.79 11.83 7.35
CA SER A 51 -25.45 12.39 7.41
C SER A 51 -24.39 11.29 7.34
N LEU A 52 -24.58 10.22 8.11
CA LEU A 52 -23.72 9.03 8.08
C LEU A 52 -23.63 8.43 6.66
N THR A 53 -24.79 8.20 6.04
CA THR A 53 -24.86 7.63 4.68
C THR A 53 -24.21 8.54 3.65
N LYS A 54 -24.45 9.86 3.74
CA LYS A 54 -23.82 10.85 2.85
C LYS A 54 -22.30 10.81 3.01
N ARG A 55 -21.79 10.74 4.24
CA ARG A 55 -20.36 10.74 4.50
C ARG A 55 -19.70 9.45 4.01
N TYR A 56 -20.29 8.31 4.32
CA TYR A 56 -19.80 7.01 3.83
C TYR A 56 -19.72 6.96 2.30
N LYS A 57 -20.77 7.42 1.59
CA LYS A 57 -20.74 7.48 0.12
C LYS A 57 -19.61 8.35 -0.43
N ALA A 58 -19.28 9.45 0.24
CA ALA A 58 -18.13 10.28 -0.14
C ALA A 58 -16.81 9.52 0.04
N ILE A 59 -16.65 8.75 1.12
CA ILE A 59 -15.46 7.93 1.35
C ILE A 59 -15.31 6.84 0.28
N VAL A 60 -16.40 6.14 -0.07
CA VAL A 60 -16.40 5.13 -1.14
C VAL A 60 -16.03 5.76 -2.49
N LYS A 61 -16.53 6.97 -2.77
CA LYS A 61 -16.13 7.70 -3.98
C LYS A 61 -14.63 8.00 -3.98
N GLU A 62 -14.09 8.49 -2.86
CA GLU A 62 -12.65 8.75 -2.71
C GLU A 62 -11.80 7.46 -2.86
N TRP A 63 -12.31 6.31 -2.42
CA TRP A 63 -11.66 5.00 -2.60
C TRP A 63 -11.56 4.64 -4.08
N ASN A 64 -12.66 4.77 -4.81
CA ASN A 64 -12.71 4.47 -6.24
C ASN A 64 -11.84 5.42 -7.09
N GLU A 65 -11.46 6.57 -6.54
CA GLU A 65 -10.55 7.53 -7.18
C GLU A 65 -9.07 7.20 -6.90
N LEU A 66 -8.76 6.31 -5.94
CA LEU A 66 -7.37 5.95 -5.62
C LEU A 66 -6.57 5.44 -6.82
N PRO A 67 -7.09 4.55 -7.70
CA PRO A 67 -6.34 4.09 -8.87
C PRO A 67 -5.91 5.19 -9.84
N ALA A 68 -6.54 6.36 -9.81
CA ALA A 68 -6.17 7.52 -10.64
C ALA A 68 -5.03 8.36 -10.03
N LEU A 69 -4.53 8.00 -8.85
CA LEU A 69 -3.47 8.75 -8.20
C LEU A 69 -2.14 8.63 -8.96
N ALA A 70 -1.54 9.77 -9.25
CA ALA A 70 -0.27 9.84 -9.93
C ALA A 70 0.87 9.25 -9.08
N TYR A 71 1.84 8.65 -9.75
CA TYR A 71 3.09 8.21 -9.14
C TYR A 71 3.84 9.40 -8.50
N LYS A 72 4.23 9.26 -7.22
CA LYS A 72 5.09 10.22 -6.54
C LYS A 72 6.54 9.77 -6.52
N ARG A 73 7.44 10.64 -7.00
CA ARG A 73 8.88 10.39 -7.03
C ARG A 73 9.55 10.41 -5.65
N LYS A 74 8.93 11.08 -4.68
CA LYS A 74 9.37 11.13 -3.28
C LYS A 74 8.25 11.57 -2.36
N PHE A 75 8.27 11.12 -1.12
CA PHE A 75 7.33 11.53 -0.08
C PHE A 75 8.00 11.56 1.29
N LYS A 76 7.32 12.15 2.29
CA LYS A 76 7.83 12.27 3.66
C LYS A 76 6.96 11.45 4.60
N ALA A 77 7.59 10.61 5.43
CA ALA A 77 6.91 9.83 6.47
C ALA A 77 7.87 9.63 7.66
N GLY A 78 7.36 9.79 8.90
CA GLY A 78 8.15 9.62 10.12
C GLY A 78 9.38 10.53 10.19
N GLY A 79 9.27 11.76 9.66
CA GLY A 79 10.40 12.71 9.58
C GLY A 79 11.43 12.42 8.48
N LYS A 80 11.34 11.27 7.80
CA LYS A 80 12.28 10.81 6.77
C LYS A 80 11.74 11.02 5.36
N TRP A 81 12.65 11.17 4.39
CA TRP A 81 12.29 11.14 2.97
C TRP A 81 12.36 9.71 2.44
N TRP A 82 11.38 9.36 1.63
CA TRP A 82 11.27 8.06 0.99
C TRP A 82 11.23 8.23 -0.52
N ILE A 83 12.09 7.49 -1.20
CA ILE A 83 12.24 7.50 -2.66
C ILE A 83 11.80 6.15 -3.18
N PRO A 84 10.63 6.04 -3.83
CA PRO A 84 10.25 4.82 -4.51
C PRO A 84 11.24 4.48 -5.61
N THR A 85 11.71 3.25 -5.61
CA THR A 85 12.62 2.67 -6.60
C THR A 85 11.82 1.66 -7.40
N VAL A 86 11.55 2.03 -8.64
CA VAL A 86 10.64 1.30 -9.53
C VAL A 86 11.41 0.38 -10.48
N PHE A 87 12.72 0.59 -10.65
CA PHE A 87 13.54 -0.23 -11.52
C PHE A 87 14.11 -1.45 -10.77
N THR A 88 13.89 -2.62 -11.38
CA THR A 88 14.14 -3.97 -10.86
C THR A 88 15.59 -4.42 -10.98
N ASP A 89 16.42 -3.66 -11.69
CA ASP A 89 17.88 -3.83 -11.77
C ASP A 89 18.57 -3.58 -10.43
N GLU A 90 17.87 -2.97 -9.46
CA GLU A 90 18.37 -2.75 -8.10
C GLU A 90 17.57 -3.48 -7.02
N LEU A 91 16.60 -4.33 -7.38
CA LEU A 91 15.94 -5.22 -6.42
C LEU A 91 16.88 -6.39 -6.12
N THR A 92 17.27 -6.51 -4.85
CA THR A 92 17.98 -7.69 -4.39
C THR A 92 17.08 -8.92 -4.47
N ALA A 93 17.67 -10.12 -4.61
CA ALA A 93 16.91 -11.37 -4.61
C ALA A 93 16.02 -11.52 -3.36
N GLY A 94 16.48 -11.02 -2.20
CA GLY A 94 15.68 -10.99 -0.97
C GLY A 94 14.43 -10.12 -1.10
N GLN A 95 14.53 -8.93 -1.69
CA GLN A 95 13.36 -8.07 -1.94
C GLN A 95 12.36 -8.71 -2.90
N LEU A 96 12.84 -9.45 -3.90
CA LEU A 96 11.96 -10.17 -4.83
C LEU A 96 11.23 -11.31 -4.12
N ILE A 97 11.92 -12.08 -3.27
CA ILE A 97 11.31 -13.14 -2.45
C ILE A 97 10.25 -12.53 -1.53
N ASP A 98 10.57 -11.44 -0.81
CA ASP A 98 9.62 -10.75 0.07
C ASP A 98 8.36 -10.32 -0.69
N LEU A 99 8.51 -9.77 -1.91
CA LEU A 99 7.38 -9.37 -2.75
C LEU A 99 6.57 -10.55 -3.29
N MET A 100 7.23 -11.67 -3.62
CA MET A 100 6.58 -12.88 -4.10
C MET A 100 5.81 -13.61 -2.99
N ASP A 101 6.31 -13.57 -1.75
CA ASP A 101 5.65 -14.14 -0.58
C ASP A 101 4.40 -13.34 -0.18
N MET A 102 4.37 -12.05 -0.51
CA MET A 102 3.18 -11.22 -0.37
C MET A 102 2.22 -11.51 -1.53
N ASN A 103 1.13 -12.24 -1.27
CA ASN A 103 0.08 -12.43 -2.26
C ASN A 103 -0.50 -11.07 -2.68
N THR A 104 -0.11 -10.57 -3.86
CA THR A 104 -0.55 -9.28 -4.42
C THR A 104 -1.68 -9.41 -5.44
N THR A 105 -2.13 -10.65 -5.72
CA THR A 105 -3.23 -10.95 -6.65
C THR A 105 -4.62 -10.75 -6.04
N ASP A 106 -4.68 -10.59 -4.72
CA ASP A 106 -5.91 -10.32 -3.96
C ASP A 106 -5.86 -8.91 -3.39
N GLU A 107 -6.86 -8.07 -3.69
CA GLU A 107 -6.90 -6.66 -3.26
C GLU A 107 -6.82 -6.53 -1.74
N ARG A 108 -7.45 -7.44 -0.99
CA ARG A 108 -7.39 -7.44 0.47
C ARG A 108 -5.96 -7.71 0.94
N GLN A 109 -5.29 -8.73 0.42
CA GLN A 109 -3.91 -9.03 0.78
C GLN A 109 -2.95 -7.91 0.38
N LEU A 110 -3.18 -7.28 -0.78
CA LEU A 110 -2.43 -6.11 -1.21
C LEU A 110 -2.54 -4.96 -0.21
N VAL A 111 -3.77 -4.59 0.17
CA VAL A 111 -3.99 -3.50 1.12
C VAL A 111 -3.39 -3.85 2.49
N GLN A 112 -3.58 -5.09 2.97
CA GLN A 112 -3.04 -5.53 4.26
C GLN A 112 -1.50 -5.60 4.27
N ASN A 113 -0.84 -5.78 3.13
CA ASN A 113 0.62 -5.76 3.01
C ASN A 113 1.18 -4.43 2.49
N LEU A 114 0.36 -3.40 2.29
CA LEU A 114 0.76 -2.12 1.70
C LEU A 114 2.02 -1.52 2.34
N HIS A 115 2.11 -1.50 3.67
CA HIS A 115 3.28 -0.98 4.39
C HIS A 115 4.56 -1.78 4.11
N ARG A 116 4.46 -3.11 3.95
CA ARG A 116 5.59 -4.00 3.66
C ARG A 116 6.05 -3.86 2.21
N ILE A 117 5.10 -3.81 1.27
CA ILE A 117 5.37 -3.53 -0.14
C ILE A 117 6.11 -2.20 -0.27
N MET A 118 5.62 -1.16 0.39
CA MET A 118 6.27 0.16 0.37
C MET A 118 7.66 0.16 1.02
N ALA A 119 7.86 -0.59 2.11
CA ALA A 119 9.17 -0.73 2.74
C ALA A 119 10.20 -1.40 1.81
N THR A 120 9.73 -2.33 0.97
CA THR A 120 10.55 -3.02 -0.04
C THR A 120 10.85 -2.11 -1.24
N LEU A 121 9.85 -1.39 -1.75
CA LEU A 121 9.98 -0.55 -2.94
C LEU A 121 10.65 0.80 -2.68
N CYS A 122 10.69 1.29 -1.45
CA CYS A 122 11.23 2.61 -1.14
C CYS A 122 12.62 2.54 -0.53
N ARG A 123 13.42 3.57 -0.79
CA ARG A 123 14.69 3.84 -0.11
C ARG A 123 14.54 5.04 0.82
N GLU A 124 15.04 4.89 2.04
CA GLU A 124 15.21 6.03 2.93
C GLU A 124 16.26 6.97 2.33
N ALA A 125 15.99 8.26 2.29
CA ALA A 125 16.93 9.28 1.85
C ALA A 125 17.14 10.33 2.94
N GLY A 126 18.29 11.00 2.84
CA GLY A 126 18.65 12.10 3.72
C GLY A 126 17.84 13.36 3.46
N TRP A 127 18.41 14.50 3.83
CA TRP A 127 17.75 15.80 3.78
C TRP A 127 17.25 16.14 2.37
N PHE A 128 16.00 16.59 2.25
CA PHE A 128 15.28 16.85 0.98
C PHE A 128 15.21 15.69 -0.04
N GLY A 129 15.53 14.46 0.39
CA GLY A 129 15.60 13.28 -0.49
C GLY A 129 16.96 13.08 -1.15
N TRP A 130 18.00 13.77 -0.70
CA TRP A 130 19.37 13.55 -1.18
C TRP A 130 19.98 12.27 -0.62
N PHE A 131 20.87 11.66 -1.40
CA PHE A 131 21.61 10.44 -1.07
C PHE A 131 20.70 9.29 -0.60
N PRO A 132 19.88 8.69 -1.49
CA PRO A 132 19.11 7.50 -1.15
C PRO A 132 20.03 6.41 -0.59
N LYS A 133 19.71 5.92 0.60
CA LYS A 133 20.41 4.81 1.22
C LYS A 133 20.13 3.54 0.42
N LYS A 134 21.11 2.62 0.42
CA LYS A 134 20.87 1.26 -0.09
C LYS A 134 19.77 0.60 0.72
N TYR A 135 19.05 -0.32 0.08
CA TYR A 135 18.11 -1.16 0.79
C TYR A 135 18.86 -2.03 1.81
N ASP A 136 18.29 -2.13 3.00
CA ASP A 136 18.78 -2.98 4.08
C ASP A 136 17.60 -3.82 4.59
N GLY A 137 17.63 -5.11 4.27
CA GLY A 137 16.58 -6.05 4.65
C GLY A 137 16.49 -6.28 6.16
N SER A 138 17.58 -6.08 6.91
CA SER A 138 17.58 -6.26 8.36
C SER A 138 16.71 -5.22 9.08
N ALA A 139 16.53 -4.05 8.48
CA ALA A 139 15.68 -2.97 8.99
C ALA A 139 14.26 -3.00 8.41
N HIS A 140 13.88 -4.01 7.60
CA HIS A 140 12.60 -4.00 6.87
C HIS A 140 11.39 -3.88 7.79
N ALA A 141 11.35 -4.65 8.87
CA ALA A 141 10.25 -4.61 9.84
C ALA A 141 10.06 -3.21 10.47
N GLU A 142 11.15 -2.57 10.89
CA GLU A 142 11.10 -1.21 11.46
C GLU A 142 10.59 -0.19 10.43
N ARG A 143 11.08 -0.29 9.19
CA ARG A 143 10.69 0.59 8.09
C ARG A 143 9.23 0.41 7.74
N ALA A 144 8.75 -0.83 7.71
CA ALA A 144 7.37 -1.17 7.43
C ALA A 144 6.44 -0.57 8.49
N GLU A 145 6.76 -0.68 9.78
CA GLU A 145 5.95 -0.08 10.85
C GLU A 145 5.99 1.46 10.82
N LEU A 146 7.13 2.07 10.51
CA LEU A 146 7.22 3.53 10.34
C LEU A 146 6.34 4.02 9.17
N LEU A 147 6.41 3.34 8.02
CA LEU A 147 5.57 3.67 6.88
C LEU A 147 4.10 3.44 7.20
N LYS A 148 3.76 2.34 7.88
CA LYS A 148 2.39 2.02 8.30
C LYS A 148 1.77 3.15 9.11
N THR A 149 2.51 3.67 10.09
CA THR A 149 2.03 4.68 11.05
C THR A 149 2.09 6.11 10.52
N HIS A 150 2.97 6.42 9.55
CA HIS A 150 3.20 7.80 9.14
C HIS A 150 2.97 8.10 7.66
N ALA A 151 3.12 7.14 6.76
CA ALA A 151 2.92 7.40 5.32
C ALA A 151 1.44 7.54 5.00
N LYS A 152 1.12 8.47 4.09
CA LYS A 152 -0.26 8.74 3.69
C LYS A 152 -0.68 7.92 2.49
N VAL A 153 -1.95 7.51 2.41
CA VAL A 153 -2.48 6.75 1.26
C VAL A 153 -2.23 7.49 -0.05
N GLY A 154 -2.46 8.81 -0.07
CA GLY A 154 -2.21 9.65 -1.24
C GLY A 154 -0.73 9.79 -1.63
N ASP A 155 0.21 9.36 -0.78
CA ASP A 155 1.63 9.30 -1.12
C ASP A 155 2.04 7.97 -1.74
N VAL A 156 1.39 6.88 -1.30
CA VAL A 156 1.86 5.53 -1.57
C VAL A 156 1.05 4.78 -2.62
N TRP A 157 -0.23 5.13 -2.81
CA TRP A 157 -1.10 4.35 -3.69
C TRP A 157 -0.64 4.38 -5.15
N GLY A 158 -0.34 5.56 -5.69
CA GLY A 158 0.17 5.70 -7.06
C GLY A 158 1.51 4.98 -7.29
N VAL A 159 2.31 4.79 -6.23
CA VAL A 159 3.55 3.99 -6.29
C VAL A 159 3.23 2.51 -6.43
N VAL A 160 2.35 1.98 -5.58
CA VAL A 160 1.96 0.57 -5.63
C VAL A 160 1.20 0.26 -6.92
N SER A 161 0.26 1.11 -7.34
CA SER A 161 -0.44 0.91 -8.62
C SER A 161 0.52 0.89 -9.81
N PHE A 162 1.51 1.79 -9.83
CA PHE A 162 2.55 1.76 -10.86
C PHE A 162 3.34 0.45 -10.82
N PHE A 163 3.78 0.03 -9.63
CA PHE A 163 4.54 -1.21 -9.45
C PHE A 163 3.75 -2.41 -9.97
N LEU A 164 2.48 -2.57 -9.58
CA LEU A 164 1.63 -3.67 -10.04
C LEU A 164 1.50 -3.70 -11.57
N LEU A 165 1.18 -2.55 -12.18
CA LEU A 165 1.06 -2.42 -13.63
C LEU A 165 2.38 -2.76 -14.35
N SER A 166 3.51 -2.34 -13.79
CA SER A 166 4.84 -2.68 -14.33
C SER A 166 5.24 -4.14 -14.06
N SER A 167 4.75 -4.73 -12.97
CA SER A 167 5.12 -6.07 -12.52
C SER A 167 4.52 -7.18 -13.37
N GLU A 168 3.32 -7.01 -13.95
CA GLU A 168 2.76 -7.98 -14.90
C GLU A 168 3.66 -8.17 -16.12
N SER A 169 4.17 -7.05 -16.66
CA SER A 169 5.14 -7.07 -17.77
C SER A 169 6.46 -7.73 -17.35
N TYR A 170 6.88 -7.52 -16.10
CA TYR A 170 8.15 -8.03 -15.56
C TYR A 170 8.10 -9.52 -15.20
N LEU A 171 7.02 -9.99 -14.57
CA LEU A 171 6.80 -11.41 -14.25
C LEU A 171 6.74 -12.25 -15.52
N GLN A 172 6.19 -11.70 -16.60
CA GLN A 172 6.22 -12.34 -17.91
C GLN A 172 7.67 -12.50 -18.42
N ILE A 173 8.48 -11.45 -18.35
CA ILE A 173 9.90 -11.48 -18.76
C ILE A 173 10.71 -12.48 -17.91
N LEU A 174 10.52 -12.48 -16.58
CA LEU A 174 11.19 -13.43 -15.69
C LEU A 174 10.74 -14.87 -15.95
N SER A 175 9.45 -15.10 -16.19
CA SER A 175 8.91 -16.40 -16.58
C SER A 175 9.57 -16.90 -17.87
N ASP A 176 9.69 -16.02 -18.86
CA ASP A 176 10.25 -16.36 -20.16
C ASP A 176 11.77 -16.59 -20.10
N TYR A 177 12.49 -15.81 -19.29
CA TYR A 177 13.91 -16.06 -19.00
C TYR A 177 14.13 -17.38 -18.26
N SER A 178 13.31 -17.68 -17.24
CA SER A 178 13.37 -18.95 -16.50
C SER A 178 13.08 -20.16 -17.42
N LYS A 179 12.06 -20.06 -18.29
CA LYS A 179 11.79 -21.07 -19.32
C LYS A 179 12.97 -21.25 -20.29
N HIS A 180 13.63 -20.16 -20.67
CA HIS A 180 14.79 -20.21 -21.55
C HIS A 180 15.99 -20.91 -20.89
N LEU A 181 16.29 -20.59 -19.63
CA LEU A 181 17.33 -21.26 -18.84
C LEU A 181 17.03 -22.75 -18.64
N THR A 182 15.77 -23.09 -18.36
CA THR A 182 15.33 -24.48 -18.19
C THR A 182 15.47 -25.26 -19.50
N LYS A 183 15.12 -24.67 -20.65
CA LYS A 183 15.36 -25.26 -21.97
C LYS A 183 16.85 -25.49 -22.25
N MET A 184 17.70 -24.52 -21.91
CA MET A 184 19.15 -24.64 -22.10
C MET A 184 19.75 -25.76 -21.24
N ALA A 185 19.29 -25.89 -19.99
CA ALA A 185 19.73 -26.94 -19.07
C ALA A 185 19.24 -28.35 -19.50
N GLN A 186 18.11 -28.44 -20.20
CA GLN A 186 17.59 -29.69 -20.77
C GLN A 186 18.23 -30.08 -22.10
N SER A 187 18.96 -29.16 -22.74
CA SER A 187 19.69 -29.38 -23.99
C SER A 187 21.18 -29.71 -23.80
N LEU A 188 21.63 -29.83 -22.55
CA LEU A 188 22.94 -30.35 -22.13
C LEU A 188 22.81 -31.83 -21.73
#